data_AF-A0A7K2NNL4-F1
#
_entry.id   AF-A0A7K2NNL4-F1
#
_cell.length_a   1.000
_cell.length_b   1.000
_cell.length_c   1.000
_cell.angle_alpha   90.00
_cell.angle_beta   90.00
_cell.angle_gamma   90.00
#
_symmetry.space_group_name_H-M   'P 1'
#
loop_
_entity.id
_entity.type
_entity.pdbx_description
1 polymer ?
#
loop_
_entity_poly.entity_id
_entity_poly.type
_entity_poly.pdbx_seq_one_letter_code
_entity_poly.pdbx_strand_id
1 'polypeptide(L)' 'MTHQWRGIIEEYRDRLPVSDSTPVVTLREGGTPLVPAQVLSERTGCEVHLKVEGANPTGS' A
#
# COMPACT_ATOMS: atom_id res chain seq x y z
N MET A 1 -5.94 9.20 -17.29
CA MET A 1 -6.52 9.59 -16.00
C MET A 1 -5.76 8.83 -14.92
N THR A 2 -5.42 9.48 -13.81
CA THR A 2 -4.79 8.80 -12.67
C THR A 2 -5.80 7.85 -12.03
N HIS A 3 -5.40 6.59 -11.82
CA HIS A 3 -6.21 5.62 -11.08
C HIS A 3 -6.32 6.09 -9.64
N GLN A 4 -7.55 6.37 -9.17
CA GLN A 4 -7.77 6.72 -7.78
C GLN A 4 -7.75 5.44 -6.95
N TRP A 5 -6.86 5.36 -5.96
CA TRP A 5 -6.80 4.25 -5.01
C TRP A 5 -8.10 4.13 -4.19
N ARG A 6 -8.71 2.94 -4.18
CA ARG A 6 -10.02 2.69 -3.56
C ARG A 6 -9.97 1.94 -2.21
N GLY A 7 -8.79 1.58 -1.72
CA GLY A 7 -8.61 0.76 -0.52
C GLY A 7 -8.31 -0.71 -0.85
N ILE A 8 -7.67 -1.42 0.08
CA ILE A 8 -7.09 -2.77 -0.20
C ILE A 8 -8.15 -3.74 -0.72
N ILE A 9 -9.35 -3.72 -0.14
CA ILE A 9 -10.43 -4.64 -0.50
C ILE A 9 -10.81 -4.48 -1.97
N GLU A 10 -10.98 -3.25 -2.47
CA GLU A 10 -11.39 -3.02 -3.87
C GLU A 10 -10.23 -3.14 -4.87
N GLU A 11 -9.00 -2.89 -4.45
CA GLU A 11 -7.82 -3.01 -5.32
C GLU A 11 -7.38 -4.47 -5.54
N TYR A 12 -7.72 -5.36 -4.60
CA TYR A 12 -7.32 -6.77 -4.64
C TYR A 12 -8.47 -7.75 -4.37
N ARG A 13 -9.72 -7.34 -4.68
CA ARG A 13 -10.94 -8.12 -4.43
C ARG A 13 -10.84 -9.55 -4.97
N ASP A 14 -10.25 -9.73 -6.15
CA ASP A 14 -10.05 -11.00 -6.84
C ASP A 14 -9.12 -11.98 -6.09
N ARG A 15 -8.34 -11.49 -5.13
CA ARG A 15 -7.36 -12.25 -4.35
C ARG A 15 -7.76 -12.39 -2.88
N LEU A 16 -8.86 -11.77 -2.46
CA LEU A 16 -9.34 -11.77 -1.09
C LEU A 16 -10.59 -12.66 -0.98
N PRO A 17 -10.84 -13.29 0.18
CA PRO A 17 -12.03 -14.11 0.41
C PRO A 17 -13.26 -13.23 0.70
N VAL A 18 -13.61 -12.34 -0.24
CA VAL A 18 -14.75 -11.42 -0.15
C VAL A 18 -15.71 -11.64 -1.32
N SER A 19 -17.01 -11.51 -1.08
CA SER A 19 -18.04 -11.65 -2.10
C SER A 19 -18.65 -10.30 -2.47
N ASP A 20 -19.52 -10.30 -3.47
CA ASP A 20 -20.31 -9.12 -3.86
C ASP A 20 -21.24 -8.64 -2.73
N SER A 21 -21.61 -9.53 -1.81
CA SER A 21 -22.41 -9.21 -0.64
C SER A 21 -21.59 -8.73 0.56
N THR A 22 -20.25 -8.76 0.49
CA THR A 22 -19.38 -8.27 1.57
C THR A 22 -19.43 -6.74 1.61
N PRO A 23 -19.91 -6.12 2.70
CA PRO A 23 -19.86 -4.67 2.86
C PRO A 23 -18.41 -4.19 2.91
N VAL A 24 -18.06 -3.21 2.09
CA VAL A 24 -16.72 -2.63 2.08
C VAL A 24 -16.70 -1.38 2.93
N VAL A 25 -15.96 -1.46 4.04
CA VAL A 25 -15.61 -0.31 4.88
C VAL A 25 -14.13 -0.08 4.69
N THR A 26 -13.76 1.12 4.23
CA THR A 26 -12.38 1.47 3.94
C THR A 26 -12.10 2.92 4.32
N LEU A 27 -10.87 3.19 4.75
CA LEU A 27 -10.34 4.54 4.92
C LEU A 27 -9.37 4.89 3.78
N ARG A 28 -9.41 4.12 2.69
CA ARG A 28 -8.46 4.12 1.58
C ARG A 28 -7.05 3.72 2.01
N GLU A 29 -6.97 2.80 2.96
CA GLU A 29 -5.73 2.16 3.40
C GLU A 29 -5.03 1.38 2.28
N GLY A 30 -3.74 1.07 2.48
CA GLY A 30 -2.87 0.50 1.46
C GLY A 30 -2.39 1.55 0.46
N GLY A 31 -1.80 1.09 -0.65
CA GLY A 31 -1.33 2.00 -1.71
C GLY A 31 -0.21 2.95 -1.27
N THR A 32 0.43 2.67 -0.13
CA THR A 32 1.47 3.50 0.49
C THR A 32 2.71 3.59 -0.39
N PRO A 33 3.50 4.69 -0.30
CA PRO A 33 4.69 4.86 -1.11
C PRO A 33 5.73 3.75 -0.93
N LEU A 34 6.37 3.37 -2.04
CA LEU A 34 7.63 2.63 -2.05
C LEU A 34 8.74 3.61 -2.42
N VAL A 35 9.55 4.01 -1.45
CA VAL A 35 10.53 5.09 -1.61
C VAL A 35 11.94 4.51 -1.70
N PRO A 36 12.75 4.86 -2.72
CA PRO A 36 14.15 4.43 -2.78
C PRO A 36 14.95 5.08 -1.64
N ALA A 37 15.73 4.28 -0.90
CA ALA A 37 16.57 4.74 0.20
C ALA A 37 18.04 4.76 -0.21
N GLN A 38 18.45 5.84 -0.87
CA GLN A 38 19.80 6.00 -1.44
C GLN A 38 20.91 5.79 -0.40
N VAL A 39 20.83 6.46 0.76
CA VAL A 39 21.84 6.36 1.82
C VAL A 39 21.94 4.95 2.40
N LEU A 40 20.82 4.25 2.55
CA LEU A 40 20.82 2.86 3.04
C LEU A 40 21.38 1.91 1.97
N SER A 41 21.09 2.17 0.71
CA SER A 41 21.59 1.37 -0.42
C SER A 41 23.12 1.45 -0.49
N GLU A 42 23.69 2.66 -0.42
CA GLU A 42 25.15 2.86 -0.41
C GLU A 42 25.83 2.19 0.79
N ARG A 43 25.24 2.28 1.98
CA ARG A 43 25.80 1.70 3.21
C ARG A 43 25.77 0.18 3.22
N THR A 44 24.78 -0.42 2.57
CA THR A 44 24.57 -1.88 2.61
C THR A 44 25.13 -2.59 1.38
N GLY A 45 25.36 -1.87 0.28
CA GLY A 45 25.67 -2.47 -1.02
C GLY A 45 24.46 -3.13 -1.69
N CYS A 46 23.26 -2.96 -1.15
CA CYS A 46 22.01 -3.50 -1.66
C CYS A 46 21.15 -2.41 -2.31
N GLU A 47 20.17 -2.80 -3.13
CA GLU A 47 19.10 -1.91 -3.57
C GLU A 47 18.00 -1.85 -2.50
N VAL A 48 17.95 -0.76 -1.73
CA VAL A 48 17.04 -0.63 -0.58
C VAL A 48 15.87 0.28 -0.91
N HIS A 49 14.66 -0.22 -0.66
CA HIS A 49 13.41 0.55 -0.72
C HIS A 49 12.68 0.52 0.63
N LEU A 50 12.02 1.63 0.96
CA LEU A 50 11.18 1.76 2.14
C LEU A 50 9.72 1.68 1.73
N LYS A 51 9.00 0.70 2.29
CA LYS A 51 7.55 0.65 2.22
C LYS A 51 6.99 1.47 3.38
N VAL A 52 6.54 2.69 3.10
CA VAL A 52 6.22 3.69 4.13
C VAL A 52 4.78 3.49 4.67
N GLU A 53 4.59 2.45 5.50
CA GLU A 53 3.26 2.08 6.03
C GLU A 53 2.66 3.11 6.99
N GLY A 54 3.47 4.00 7.56
CA GLY A 54 2.98 5.11 8.36
C GLY A 54 2.09 6.11 7.58
N ALA A 55 2.04 5.99 6.24
CA ALA A 55 1.12 6.77 5.41
C ALA A 55 -0.30 6.19 5.35
N ASN A 56 -0.56 5.05 6.00
CA ASN A 56 -1.93 4.56 6.20
C ASN A 56 -2.76 5.55 7.04
N PRO A 57 -4.10 5.51 6.93
CA PRO A 57 -4.99 6.52 7.52
C PRO A 57 -4.81 6.76 9.03
N THR A 58 -4.42 5.74 9.79
CA THR A 58 -4.22 5.81 11.25
C THR A 58 -2.75 5.85 11.66
N GLY A 59 -1.82 5.91 10.71
CA GLY A 59 -0.37 5.93 10.98
C GLY A 59 0.29 4.56 11.16
N SER A 60 -0.45 3.47 10.95
CA SER A 60 0.04 2.07 10.97
C SER A 60 -0.90 1.17 10.18
#